data_AF-A0A949YLB6-F1
#
_entry.id   AF-A0A949YLB6-F1
#
_cell.length_a   1.000
_cell.length_b   1.000
_cell.length_c   1.000
_cell.angle_alpha   90.00
_cell.angle_beta   90.00
_cell.angle_gamma   90.00
#
_symmetry.space_group_name_H-M   'P 1'
#
loop_
_entity.id
_entity.type
_entity.pdbx_description
1 polymer ?
#
loop_
_entity_poly.entity_id
_entity_poly.type
_entity_poly.pdbx_seq_one_letter_code
_entity_poly.pdbx_strand_id
1 'polypeptide(L)' 'MTIFINGKQKRVPRPPMIEAMPVDEFIARNADPIWLHENGLWELMTPDTPDDELER' A
#
# COMPACT_ATOMS: atom_id res chain seq x y z
N MET A 1 11.46 1.39 -18.67
CA MET A 1 10.72 2.23 -19.63
C MET A 1 11.57 3.47 -19.89
N THR A 2 11.54 4.05 -21.08
CA THR A 2 12.28 5.29 -21.34
C THR A 2 11.29 6.36 -21.75
N ILE A 3 11.31 7.49 -21.04
CA ILE A 3 10.39 8.62 -21.28
C ILE A 3 11.19 9.89 -21.55
N PHE A 4 10.58 10.87 -22.19
CA PHE A 4 11.16 12.20 -22.35
C PHE A 4 10.58 13.14 -21.31
N ILE A 5 11.45 13.78 -20.52
CA ILE A 5 11.07 14.84 -19.58
C ILE A 5 11.87 16.08 -19.96
N ASN A 6 11.18 17.18 -20.31
CA ASN A 6 11.80 18.45 -20.73
C ASN A 6 12.83 18.27 -21.86
N GLY A 7 12.50 17.46 -22.88
CA GLY A 7 13.38 17.20 -24.02
C GLY A 7 14.58 16.28 -23.73
N LYS A 8 14.73 15.77 -22.49
CA LYS A 8 15.77 14.80 -22.14
C LYS A 8 15.20 13.40 -21.98
N GLN A 9 15.90 12.42 -22.56
CA GLN A 9 15.56 11.01 -22.43
C GLN A 9 15.98 10.49 -21.03
N LYS A 10 15.01 10.02 -20.23
CA LYS A 10 15.22 9.48 -18.88
C LYS A 10 14.78 8.02 -18.81
N ARG A 11 15.66 7.14 -18.32
CA ARG A 11 15.32 5.74 -18.00
C ARG A 11 14.54 5.72 -16.67
N VAL A 12 13.32 5.19 -16.71
CA VAL A 12 12.44 5.04 -15.55
C VAL A 12 12.34 3.55 -15.19
N PRO A 13 12.64 3.19 -13.92
CA PRO A 13 12.42 1.84 -13.43
C PRO A 13 10.92 1.49 -13.47
N ARG A 14 10.61 0.22 -13.67
CA ARG A 14 9.21 -0.22 -13.54
C ARG A 14 8.81 -0.13 -12.07
N PRO A 15 7.55 0.23 -11.76
CA PRO A 15 7.03 0.11 -10.41
C PRO A 15 7.26 -1.31 -9.88
N PRO A 16 7.62 -1.48 -8.59
CA PRO A 16 7.75 -2.80 -8.01
C PRO A 16 6.38 -3.50 -8.01
N MET A 17 6.37 -4.78 -8.36
CA MET A 17 5.18 -5.62 -8.38
C MET A 17 5.50 -6.92 -7.65
N ILE A 18 4.56 -7.41 -6.83
CA ILE A 18 4.61 -8.71 -6.15
C ILE A 18 3.45 -9.53 -6.73
N GLU A 19 3.68 -10.78 -7.12
CA GLU A 19 2.63 -11.66 -7.68
C GLU A 19 1.75 -11.02 -8.78
N ALA A 20 2.37 -10.22 -9.66
CA ALA A 20 1.69 -9.48 -10.73
C ALA A 20 0.68 -8.39 -10.27
N MET A 21 0.72 -7.99 -8.99
CA MET A 21 -0.04 -6.88 -8.42
C MET A 21 0.89 -5.79 -7.84
N PRO A 22 0.43 -4.54 -7.73
CA PRO A 22 1.16 -3.48 -7.04
C PRO A 22 1.49 -3.87 -5.59
N VAL A 23 2.65 -3.43 -5.10
CA VAL A 23 3.07 -3.71 -3.71
C VAL A 23 2.02 -3.24 -2.69
N ASP A 24 1.45 -2.05 -2.89
CA ASP A 24 0.46 -1.48 -1.97
C ASP A 24 -0.81 -2.36 -1.90
N GLU A 25 -1.26 -2.88 -3.05
CA GLU A 25 -2.39 -3.79 -3.11
C GLU A 25 -2.05 -5.14 -2.45
N PHE A 26 -0.82 -5.62 -2.61
CA PHE A 26 -0.36 -6.86 -1.97
C PHE A 26 -0.36 -6.73 -0.44
N ILE A 27 0.13 -5.60 0.08
CA ILE A 27 0.14 -5.29 1.51
C ILE A 27 -1.30 -5.24 2.04
N ALA A 28 -2.20 -4.49 1.40
CA ALA A 28 -3.58 -4.35 1.85
C ALA A 28 -4.35 -5.68 1.90
N ARG A 29 -3.98 -6.66 1.07
CA ARG A 29 -4.65 -7.97 1.00
C ARG A 29 -4.06 -9.04 1.90
N ASN A 30 -2.77 -8.94 2.25
CA ASN A 30 -2.02 -10.04 2.87
C ASN A 30 -1.35 -9.67 4.20
N ALA A 31 -1.16 -8.39 4.51
CA ALA A 31 -0.46 -7.98 5.73
C ALA A 31 -1.32 -8.26 6.96
N ASP A 32 -0.69 -8.85 7.97
CA ASP A 32 -1.31 -9.03 9.27
C ASP A 32 -1.32 -7.71 10.07
N PRO A 33 -2.21 -7.58 11.08
CA PRO A 33 -2.30 -6.36 11.89
C PRO A 33 -0.99 -5.98 12.61
N ILE A 34 -0.14 -6.95 12.97
CA ILE A 34 1.14 -6.65 13.64
C ILE A 34 2.06 -5.96 12.63
N TRP A 35 2.17 -6.52 11.43
CA TRP A 35 2.97 -5.92 10.36
C TRP A 35 2.48 -4.53 9.99
N LEU A 36 1.15 -4.34 9.87
CA LEU A 36 0.54 -3.03 9.59
C LEU A 36 0.84 -2.02 10.71
N HIS A 37 0.80 -2.44 11.97
CA HIS A 37 1.13 -1.61 13.14
C HIS A 37 2.57 -1.13 13.08
N GLU A 38 3.52 -2.05 12.86
CA GLU A 38 4.95 -1.72 12.82
C GLU A 38 5.33 -0.79 11.66
N ASN A 39 4.59 -0.86 10.54
CA ASN A 39 4.78 -0.01 9.38
C ASN A 39 3.91 1.26 9.39
N GLY A 40 3.11 1.47 10.44
CA GLY A 40 2.27 2.66 10.62
C GLY A 40 1.10 2.77 9.64
N LEU A 41 0.64 1.66 9.07
CA LEU A 41 -0.45 1.58 8.09
C LEU A 41 -1.79 1.34 8.79
N TRP A 42 -2.15 2.26 9.68
CA TRP A 42 -3.36 2.18 10.50
C TRP A 42 -4.64 2.26 9.67
N GLU A 43 -4.59 2.96 8.54
CA GLU A 43 -5.73 3.09 7.61
C GLU A 43 -6.14 1.75 6.97
N LEU A 44 -5.23 0.78 6.96
CA LEU A 44 -5.49 -0.57 6.45
C LEU A 44 -5.94 -1.53 7.55
N MET A 45 -5.88 -1.13 8.83
CA MET A 45 -6.44 -1.91 9.91
C MET A 45 -7.96 -1.82 9.85
N THR A 46 -8.64 -2.93 9.57
CA THR A 46 -10.08 -3.01 9.78
C THR A 46 -10.36 -2.93 11.27
N PRO A 47 -11.14 -1.94 11.75
CA PRO A 47 -11.60 -1.97 13.13
C PRO A 47 -12.52 -3.17 13.31
N ASP A 48 -12.16 -4.08 14.22
CA ASP A 48 -13.00 -5.25 14.57
C ASP A 48 -14.33 -4.83 15.22
N THR A 49 -14.48 -3.56 15.60
CA THR A 49 -15.65 -3.01 16.26
C THR A 49 -16.00 -1.67 15.62
N PRO A 50 -17.24 -1.45 15.13
CA PRO A 50 -17.69 -0.11 14.83
C PRO A 50 -17.67 0.71 16.12
N ASP A 51 -17.01 1.87 16.11
CA ASP A 51 -16.88 2.76 17.28
C ASP A 51 -18.24 3.09 17.94
N ASP A 52 -19.35 2.95 17.18
CA ASP A 52 -20.74 3.10 17.64
C ASP A 52 -21.18 2.10 18.73
N GLU A 53 -20.50 0.96 18.94
CA GLU A 53 -20.86 -0.01 20.00
C GLU A 53 -20.22 0.27 21.37
N LEU A 54 -19.19 1.14 21.44
CA LEU A 54 -18.47 1.45 22.68
C LEU A 54 -19.09 2.61 23.49
N GLU A 55 -20.04 3.35 22.92
CA GLU A 55 -20.76 4.47 23.59
C GLU A 55 -22.20 4.11 24.06
N ARG A 56 -22.60 2.83 24.04
CA ARG A 56 -23.92 2.39 24.50
C ARG A 56 -24.01 2.01 25.98
#